data_AF-A0A960IFS4-F1
#
_entry.id   AF-A0A960IFS4-F1
#
_cell.length_a   1.000
_cell.length_b   1.000
_cell.length_c   1.000
_cell.angle_alpha   90.00
_cell.angle_beta   90.00
_cell.angle_gamma   90.00
#
_symmetry.space_group_name_H-M   'P 1'
#
loop_
_entity.id
_entity.type
_entity.pdbx_description
1 polymer ?
#
loop_
_entity_poly.entity_id
_entity_poly.type
_entity_poly.pdbx_seq_one_letter_code
_entity_poly.pdbx_strand_id
1 'polypeptide(L)'
;MSPVSRRSISLPEDVDAAVEAAAVAAGLSVSAWLARVVEHHFRLRRGLAGIAEWEAEHGAFTDEELEDGRAWATRVLSGEPPGPITRRSA
;
A
#
# COMPACT_ATOMS: atom_id res chain seq x y z
N MET A 1 2.19 21.01 8.79
CA MET A 1 1.51 20.66 7.53
C MET A 1 2.53 20.76 6.42
N SER A 2 2.76 19.68 5.67
CA SER A 2 3.51 19.76 4.42
C SER A 2 2.71 20.64 3.43
N PRO A 3 3.38 21.41 2.56
CA PRO A 3 2.70 22.29 1.61
C PRO A 3 1.85 21.48 0.61
N VAL A 4 0.68 22.02 0.26
CA VAL A 4 -0.25 21.41 -0.71
C VAL A 4 -0.11 22.10 -2.06
N SER A 5 0.09 21.33 -3.13
CA SER A 5 0.08 21.84 -4.51
C SER A 5 -1.24 21.52 -5.20
N ARG A 6 -1.96 22.54 -5.66
CA ARG A 6 -3.21 22.37 -6.43
C ARG A 6 -2.90 22.02 -7.88
N ARG A 7 -3.59 21.03 -8.43
CA ARG A 7 -3.54 20.66 -9.85
C ARG A 7 -4.94 20.51 -10.41
N SER A 8 -5.14 20.90 -11.66
CA SER A 8 -6.34 20.57 -12.42
C SER A 8 -6.14 19.20 -13.06
N ILE A 9 -7.12 18.31 -12.92
CA ILE A 9 -7.15 16.98 -13.52
C ILE A 9 -8.48 16.80 -14.24
N SER A 10 -8.47 16.09 -15.35
CA SER A 10 -9.68 15.65 -16.05
C SER A 10 -9.88 14.17 -15.79
N LEU A 11 -11.08 13.79 -15.39
CA LEU A 11 -11.50 12.41 -15.19
C LEU A 11 -12.64 12.08 -16.17
N PRO A 12 -12.74 10.84 -16.67
CA PRO A 12 -13.98 10.35 -17.26
C PRO A 12 -15.16 10.58 -16.31
N GLU A 13 -16.33 10.92 -16.84
CA GLU A 13 -17.49 11.30 -16.02
C GLU A 13 -17.95 10.18 -15.06
N ASP A 14 -17.91 8.94 -15.52
CA ASP A 14 -18.20 7.76 -14.73
C ASP A 14 -17.20 7.56 -13.59
N VAL A 15 -15.92 7.85 -13.84
CA VAL A 15 -14.86 7.80 -12.83
C VAL A 15 -15.03 8.93 -11.80
N ASP A 16 -15.33 10.15 -12.23
CA ASP A 16 -15.56 11.28 -11.33
C ASP A 16 -16.73 11.01 -10.37
N ALA A 17 -17.85 10.49 -10.88
CA ALA A 17 -18.99 10.07 -10.07
C ALA A 17 -18.62 8.98 -9.05
N ALA A 18 -17.80 7.99 -9.45
CA ALA A 18 -17.32 6.95 -8.54
C ALA A 18 -16.38 7.51 -7.46
N VAL A 19 -15.52 8.47 -7.80
CA VAL A 19 -14.63 9.16 -6.84
C VAL A 19 -15.45 9.95 -5.82
N GLU A 20 -16.46 10.70 -6.27
CA GLU A 20 -17.33 11.45 -5.38
C GLU A 20 -18.08 10.53 -4.42
N ALA A 21 -18.70 9.46 -4.92
CA ALA A 21 -19.39 8.48 -4.09
C ALA A 21 -18.45 7.82 -3.06
N ALA A 22 -17.22 7.48 -3.46
CA ALA A 22 -16.24 6.87 -2.57
C ALA A 22 -15.72 7.86 -1.50
N ALA A 23 -15.55 9.13 -1.85
CA ALA A 23 -15.19 10.19 -0.92
C ALA A 23 -16.28 10.42 0.14
N VAL A 24 -17.55 10.47 -0.29
CA VAL A 24 -18.72 10.58 0.60
C VAL A 24 -18.80 9.39 1.54
N ALA A 25 -18.70 8.16 1.02
CA ALA A 25 -18.72 6.94 1.82
C ALA A 25 -17.58 6.90 2.87
N ALA A 26 -16.42 7.48 2.55
CA ALA A 26 -15.29 7.59 3.46
C ALA A 26 -15.37 8.79 4.43
N GLY A 27 -16.36 9.67 4.30
CA GLY A 27 -16.46 10.91 5.09
C GLY A 27 -15.34 11.92 4.79
N LEU A 28 -14.82 11.94 3.56
CA LEU A 28 -13.70 12.77 3.13
C LEU A 28 -14.12 13.73 2.01
N SER A 29 -13.38 14.82 1.82
CA SER A 29 -13.46 15.57 0.56
C SER A 29 -12.87 14.74 -0.58
N VAL A 30 -13.30 15.02 -1.82
CA VAL A 30 -12.73 14.38 -3.03
C VAL A 30 -11.20 14.49 -3.07
N SER A 31 -10.66 15.68 -2.78
CA SER A 31 -9.20 15.89 -2.76
C SER A 31 -8.48 15.07 -1.70
N ALA A 32 -9.07 14.94 -0.50
CA ALA A 32 -8.49 14.13 0.58
C ALA A 32 -8.57 12.63 0.28
N TRP A 33 -9.68 12.18 -0.30
CA TRP A 33 -9.84 10.80 -0.74
C TRP A 33 -8.85 10.45 -1.86
N LEU A 34 -8.72 11.29 -2.89
CA LEU A 34 -7.74 11.11 -3.97
C LEU A 34 -6.32 11.09 -3.44
N ALA A 35 -5.96 12.02 -2.54
CA ALA A 35 -4.64 12.03 -1.90
C ALA A 35 -4.36 10.70 -1.19
N ARG A 36 -5.32 10.20 -0.39
CA ARG A 36 -5.20 8.91 0.31
C ARG A 36 -5.00 7.74 -0.66
N VAL A 37 -5.74 7.69 -1.76
CA VAL A 37 -5.61 6.63 -2.78
C VAL A 37 -4.24 6.69 -3.47
N VAL A 38 -3.79 7.89 -3.85
CA VAL A 38 -2.49 8.10 -4.50
C VAL A 38 -1.33 7.76 -3.56
N GLU A 39 -1.40 8.19 -2.30
CA GLU A 39 -0.41 7.85 -1.27
C GLU A 39 -0.35 6.34 -1.03
N HIS A 40 -1.50 5.67 -0.97
CA HIS A 40 -1.56 4.22 -0.84
C HIS A 40 -0.92 3.52 -2.05
N HIS A 41 -1.24 3.97 -3.27
CA HIS A 41 -0.64 3.45 -4.50
C HIS A 41 0.89 3.55 -4.47
N PHE A 42 1.43 4.74 -4.15
CA PHE A 42 2.89 4.91 -4.10
C PHE A 42 3.55 4.13 -2.97
N ARG A 43 2.87 3.94 -1.82
CA ARG A 43 3.36 3.09 -0.74
C ARG A 43 3.53 1.64 -1.19
N LEU A 44 2.54 1.10 -1.90
CA LEU A 44 2.63 -0.26 -2.47
C LEU A 44 3.76 -0.36 -3.50
N ARG A 45 3.83 0.60 -4.43
CA ARG A 45 4.89 0.63 -5.46
C ARG A 45 6.29 0.68 -4.84
N ARG A 46 6.48 1.50 -3.80
CA ARG A 46 7.76 1.58 -3.06
C ARG A 46 8.08 0.27 -2.35
N GLY A 47 7.10 -0.36 -1.71
CA GLY A 47 7.28 -1.65 -1.05
C GLY A 47 7.70 -2.75 -2.03
N LEU A 48 7.01 -2.86 -3.16
CA LEU A 48 7.35 -3.82 -4.22
C LEU A 48 8.74 -3.57 -4.83
N ALA A 49 9.11 -2.31 -5.02
CA ALA A 49 10.45 -1.96 -5.49
C ALA A 49 11.54 -2.39 -4.48
N GLY A 50 11.30 -2.17 -3.18
CA GLY A 50 12.22 -2.61 -2.13
C GLY A 50 12.34 -4.13 -2.03
N ILE A 51 11.26 -4.87 -2.28
CA ILE A 51 11.30 -6.35 -2.39
C ILE A 51 12.20 -6.77 -3.56
N ALA A 52 12.01 -6.19 -4.74
CA ALA A 52 12.80 -6.53 -5.92
C ALA A 52 14.29 -6.19 -5.76
N GLU A 53 14.60 -5.06 -5.11
CA GLU A 53 15.98 -4.68 -4.76
C GLU A 53 16.60 -5.71 -3.81
N TRP A 54 15.87 -6.13 -2.78
CA TRP A 54 16.34 -7.14 -1.84
C TRP A 54 16.58 -8.50 -2.50
N GLU A 55 15.68 -8.97 -3.36
CA GLU A 55 15.82 -10.24 -4.08
C GLU A 55 17.01 -10.22 -5.06
N ALA A 56 17.32 -9.06 -5.65
CA ALA A 56 18.49 -8.91 -6.50
C ALA A 56 19.81 -9.07 -5.71
N GLU A 57 19.83 -8.68 -4.44
CA GLU A 57 20.99 -8.80 -3.55
C GLU A 57 21.09 -10.16 -2.84
N HIS A 58 19.95 -10.78 -2.48
CA HIS A 58 19.91 -11.94 -1.58
C HIS A 58 19.29 -13.20 -2.20
N GLY A 59 18.87 -13.12 -3.47
CA GLY A 59 18.11 -14.16 -4.15
C GLY A 59 16.61 -14.11 -3.83
N ALA A 60 15.81 -14.75 -4.68
CA ALA A 60 14.36 -14.82 -4.52
C ALA A 60 13.95 -15.46 -3.18
N PHE A 61 12.78 -15.08 -2.69
CA PHE A 61 12.16 -15.77 -1.55
C PHE A 61 11.77 -17.21 -1.91
N THR A 62 11.95 -18.13 -0.97
CA THR A 62 11.46 -19.50 -1.11
C THR A 62 9.95 -19.57 -0.86
N ASP A 63 9.30 -20.64 -1.29
CA ASP A 63 7.86 -20.84 -1.03
C ASP A 63 7.55 -20.86 0.48
N GLU A 64 8.45 -21.45 1.29
CA GLU A 64 8.35 -21.50 2.75
C GLU A 64 8.40 -20.10 3.37
N GLU A 65 9.35 -19.26 2.95
CA GLU A 65 9.46 -17.89 3.47
C GLU A 65 8.28 -17.00 3.04
N LEU A 66 7.76 -17.23 1.83
CA LEU A 66 6.55 -16.55 1.39
C LEU A 66 5.32 -16.99 2.20
N GLU A 67 5.25 -18.26 2.61
CA GLU A 67 4.20 -18.77 3.49
C GLU A 67 4.31 -18.18 4.90
N ASP A 68 5.51 -18.16 5.47
CA ASP A 68 5.80 -17.51 6.75
C ASP A 68 5.44 -16.02 6.72
N GLY A 69 5.83 -15.32 5.64
CA GLY A 69 5.50 -13.92 5.43
C GLY A 69 3.99 -13.67 5.33
N ARG A 70 3.23 -14.55 4.67
CA ARG A 70 1.76 -14.48 4.60
C ARG A 70 1.14 -14.74 5.97
N ALA A 71 1.60 -15.75 6.70
CA ALA A 71 1.10 -16.06 8.04
C ALA A 71 1.34 -14.89 9.00
N TRP A 72 2.54 -14.29 8.94
CA TRP A 72 2.87 -13.08 9.67
C TRP A 72 1.94 -11.91 9.31
N ALA A 73 1.72 -11.66 8.02
CA ALA A 73 0.86 -10.57 7.56
C ALA A 73 -0.59 -10.74 8.01
N THR A 74 -1.14 -11.95 7.92
CA THR A 74 -2.50 -12.26 8.40
C THR A 74 -2.68 -11.94 9.88
N ARG A 75 -1.69 -12.28 10.74
CA ARG A 75 -1.72 -11.96 12.17
C ARG A 75 -1.77 -10.46 12.41
N VAL A 76 -0.86 -9.72 11.79
CA VAL A 76 -0.78 -8.27 11.92
C VAL A 76 -2.06 -7.59 11.44
N LEU A 77 -2.61 -8.01 10.30
CA LEU A 77 -3.86 -7.47 9.75
C LEU A 77 -5.08 -7.80 10.62
N SER A 78 -5.02 -8.90 11.39
CA SER A 78 -6.05 -9.27 12.36
C SER A 78 -5.90 -8.57 13.71
N GLY A 79 -4.88 -7.71 13.88
CA GLY A 79 -4.58 -7.03 15.14
C GLY A 79 -3.86 -7.89 16.17
N GLU A 80 -3.43 -9.09 15.79
CA GLU A 80 -2.63 -9.98 16.64
C GLU A 80 -1.15 -9.56 16.61
N PRO A 81 -0.40 -9.67 17.73
CA PRO A 81 1.03 -9.40 17.70
C PRO A 81 1.75 -10.25 16.64
N PRO A 82 2.71 -9.65 15.92
CA PRO A 82 3.51 -10.37 14.94
C PRO A 82 4.18 -11.57 15.63
N GLY A 83 4.10 -12.74 14.97
CA GLY A 83 4.83 -13.93 15.42
C GLY A 83 6.35 -13.70 15.38
N PRO A 84 7.15 -14.66 15.88
CA PRO A 84 8.61 -14.57 15.81
C PRO A 84 9.07 -14.33 14.36
N ILE A 85 9.92 -13.32 14.17
CA ILE A 85 10.51 -13.02 12.87
C ILE A 85 11.83 -13.79 12.78
N THR A 86 11.87 -14.83 11.97
CA THR A 86 13.12 -15.48 11.60
C THR A 86 13.81 -14.63 10.54
N ARG A 87 14.86 -13.88 10.93
CA ARG A 87 15.66 -13.16 9.93
C ARG A 87 16.54 -14.15 9.19
N ARG A 88 16.50 -14.09 7.85
CA ARG A 88 17.54 -14.71 7.02
C ARG A 88 18.88 -14.08 7.42
N SER A 89 19.83 -14.92 7.83
CA SER A 89 21.21 -14.46 8.04
C SER A 89 21.82 -14.21 6.67
N ALA A 90 22.46 -13.05 6.51
CA ALA A 90 23.18 -12.68 5.28
C ALA A 90 24.37 -13.60 5.01
#